data_AF-A0A6I8UUN7-F1
#
_entry.id   AF-A0A6I8UUN7-F1
#
_cell.length_a   1.000
_cell.length_b   1.000
_cell.length_c   1.000
_cell.angle_alpha   90.00
_cell.angle_beta   90.00
_cell.angle_gamma   90.00
#
_symmetry.space_group_name_H-M   'P 1'
#
loop_
_entity.id
_entity.type
_entity.pdbx_description
1 polymer ?
#
loop_
_entity_poly.entity_id
_entity_poly.type
_entity_poly.pdbx_seq_one_letter_code
_entity_poly.pdbx_strand_id
1 'polypeptide(L)'
;MNSIGEDCNELKKQYDACFNSWFSERFLKGHTDESACAPIFRVYQDCVKRAMREQKIELREIDTEYTTNSEYEKTGSSSGKQQSKS
;
A
#
# COMPACT_ATOMS: atom_id res chain seq x y z
N MET A 1 -3.95 -0.22 -18.61
CA MET A 1 -2.67 0.28 -18.06
C MET A 1 -1.75 -0.92 -17.93
N ASN A 2 -0.48 -0.80 -18.30
CA ASN A 2 0.48 -1.91 -18.23
C ASN A 2 1.11 -2.01 -16.83
N SER A 3 1.60 -3.18 -16.49
CA SER A 3 2.43 -3.44 -15.31
C SER A 3 3.90 -3.12 -15.60
N ILE A 4 4.74 -3.20 -14.55
CA ILE A 4 6.20 -2.99 -14.64
C ILE A 4 6.86 -4.10 -15.47
N GLY A 5 6.40 -5.34 -15.32
CA GLY A 5 6.78 -6.48 -16.16
C GLY A 5 5.69 -6.77 -17.19
N GLU A 6 6.08 -6.96 -18.46
CA GLU A 6 5.10 -7.26 -19.53
C GLU A 6 4.36 -8.59 -19.30
N ASP A 7 5.04 -9.55 -18.70
CA ASP A 7 4.52 -10.84 -18.27
C ASP A 7 3.48 -10.72 -17.14
N CYS A 8 3.50 -9.64 -16.38
CA CYS A 8 2.53 -9.36 -15.32
C CYS A 8 1.27 -8.63 -15.83
N ASN A 9 1.21 -8.22 -17.11
CA ASN A 9 0.11 -7.44 -17.65
C ASN A 9 -1.25 -8.14 -17.55
N GLU A 10 -1.29 -9.44 -17.86
CA GLU A 10 -2.55 -10.19 -17.85
C GLU A 10 -3.03 -10.46 -16.42
N LEU A 11 -2.10 -10.79 -15.51
CA LEU A 11 -2.36 -10.91 -14.08
C LEU A 11 -2.89 -9.59 -13.48
N LYS A 12 -2.30 -8.46 -13.90
CA LYS A 12 -2.76 -7.13 -13.50
C LYS A 12 -4.22 -6.88 -13.91
N LYS A 13 -4.57 -7.15 -15.17
CA LYS A 13 -5.94 -6.93 -15.66
C LYS A 13 -6.95 -7.77 -14.88
N GLN A 14 -6.65 -9.03 -14.62
CA GLN A 14 -7.53 -9.92 -13.87
C GLN A 14 -7.70 -9.46 -12.42
N TYR A 15 -6.60 -9.07 -11.77
CA TYR A 15 -6.64 -8.54 -10.41
C TYR A 15 -7.42 -7.23 -10.35
N ASP A 16 -7.12 -6.26 -11.22
CA ASP A 16 -7.79 -4.96 -11.26
C ASP A 16 -9.30 -5.12 -11.50
N ALA A 17 -9.71 -6.00 -12.41
CA ALA A 17 -11.12 -6.29 -12.65
C ALA A 17 -11.80 -6.89 -11.41
N CYS A 18 -11.18 -7.90 -10.78
CA CYS A 18 -11.70 -8.49 -9.55
C CYS A 18 -11.82 -7.45 -8.43
N PHE A 19 -10.76 -6.68 -8.20
CA PHE A 19 -10.69 -5.68 -7.15
C PHE A 19 -11.75 -4.61 -7.35
N ASN A 20 -11.94 -4.09 -8.57
CA ASN A 20 -12.94 -3.06 -8.83
C ASN A 20 -14.37 -3.55 -8.55
N SER A 21 -14.71 -4.77 -8.99
CA SER A 21 -16.00 -5.39 -8.67
C SER A 21 -16.17 -5.60 -7.17
N TRP A 22 -15.17 -6.17 -6.50
CA TRP A 22 -15.20 -6.36 -5.05
C TRP A 22 -15.33 -5.04 -4.29
N PHE A 23 -14.58 -4.02 -4.69
CA PHE A 23 -14.54 -2.71 -4.06
C PHE A 23 -15.92 -2.04 -4.13
N SER A 24 -16.49 -1.95 -5.34
CA SER A 24 -17.80 -1.31 -5.55
C SER A 24 -18.96 -2.10 -4.94
N GLU A 25 -18.94 -3.43 -5.03
CA GLU A 25 -20.10 -4.23 -4.65
C GLU A 25 -20.08 -4.71 -3.21
N ARG A 26 -18.90 -4.81 -2.58
CA ARG A 26 -18.71 -5.38 -1.24
C ARG A 26 -18.11 -4.35 -0.29
N PHE A 27 -16.89 -3.89 -0.57
CA PHE A 27 -16.15 -3.03 0.37
C PHE A 27 -16.90 -1.74 0.70
N LEU A 28 -17.37 -1.01 -0.32
CA LEU A 28 -18.13 0.23 -0.12
C LEU A 28 -19.48 0.03 0.60
N LYS A 29 -19.97 -1.22 0.69
CA LYS A 29 -21.19 -1.58 1.43
C LYS A 29 -20.89 -2.12 2.84
N GLY A 30 -19.64 -2.05 3.29
CA GLY A 30 -19.21 -2.51 4.61
C GLY A 30 -18.81 -3.99 4.68
N HIS A 31 -18.76 -4.70 3.55
CA HIS A 31 -18.25 -6.07 3.51
C HIS A 31 -16.76 -6.06 3.20
N THR A 32 -15.93 -6.30 4.22
CA THR A 32 -14.47 -6.16 4.16
C THR A 32 -13.73 -7.50 3.98
N ASP A 33 -14.40 -8.56 3.55
CA ASP A 33 -13.74 -9.84 3.29
C ASP A 33 -12.83 -9.73 2.06
N GLU A 34 -11.53 -9.87 2.27
CA GLU A 34 -10.50 -9.73 1.23
C GLU A 34 -10.28 -11.02 0.41
N SER A 35 -10.95 -12.12 0.78
CA SER A 35 -10.72 -13.44 0.19
C SER A 35 -11.02 -13.51 -1.32
N ALA A 36 -11.92 -12.65 -1.82
CA ALA A 36 -12.43 -12.69 -3.19
C ALA A 36 -11.34 -12.57 -4.26
N CYS A 37 -10.35 -11.70 -4.04
CA CYS A 37 -9.28 -11.44 -5.01
C CYS A 37 -7.90 -11.90 -4.52
N ALA A 38 -7.78 -12.37 -3.29
CA ALA A 38 -6.51 -12.76 -2.66
C ALA A 38 -5.70 -13.79 -3.47
N PRO A 39 -6.28 -14.85 -4.08
CA PRO A 39 -5.51 -15.80 -4.88
C PRO A 39 -4.87 -15.15 -6.11
N ILE A 40 -5.61 -14.31 -6.83
CA ILE A 40 -5.13 -13.59 -8.02
C ILE A 40 -4.08 -12.57 -7.61
N PHE A 41 -4.32 -11.87 -6.51
CA PHE A 41 -3.40 -10.87 -5.97
C PHE A 41 -2.04 -11.46 -5.63
N ARG A 42 -1.99 -12.63 -4.97
CA ARG A 42 -0.71 -13.28 -4.62
C ARG A 42 0.15 -13.54 -5.85
N VAL A 43 -0.44 -14.15 -6.89
CA VAL A 43 0.27 -14.46 -8.14
C VAL A 43 0.74 -13.19 -8.85
N TYR A 44 -0.13 -12.17 -8.92
CA TYR A 44 0.22 -10.87 -9.50
C TYR A 44 1.34 -10.18 -8.71
N GLN A 45 1.24 -10.15 -7.39
CA GLN A 45 2.21 -9.51 -6.49
C GLN A 45 3.59 -10.16 -6.64
N ASP A 46 3.66 -11.49 -6.69
CA ASP A 46 4.92 -12.21 -6.88
C ASP A 46 5.55 -11.92 -8.25
N CYS A 47 4.72 -11.82 -9.30
CA CYS A 47 5.17 -11.41 -10.63
C CYS A 47 5.80 -10.01 -10.59
N VAL A 48 5.11 -9.02 -10.01
CA VAL A 48 5.62 -7.65 -9.91
C VAL A 48 6.89 -7.58 -9.07
N LYS A 49 6.93 -8.25 -7.92
CA LYS A 49 8.14 -8.32 -7.07
C LYS A 49 9.34 -8.86 -7.84
N ARG A 50 9.13 -9.86 -8.71
CA ARG A 50 10.20 -10.37 -9.58
C ARG A 50 10.63 -9.34 -10.62
N ALA A 51 9.69 -8.75 -11.36
CA ALA A 51 9.99 -7.73 -12.37
C ALA A 51 10.74 -6.52 -11.78
N MET A 52 10.39 -6.10 -10.56
CA MET A 52 11.08 -5.00 -9.87
C MET A 52 12.53 -5.33 -9.54
N ARG A 53 12.82 -6.56 -9.10
CA ARG A 53 14.20 -7.01 -8.85
C ARG A 53 15.03 -7.05 -10.14
N GLU A 54 14.45 -7.54 -11.23
CA GLU A 54 15.09 -7.60 -12.54
C GLU A 54 15.44 -6.19 -13.07
N GLN A 55 14.58 -5.21 -12.80
CA GLN A 55 14.80 -3.80 -13.17
C GLN A 55 15.62 -3.00 -12.13
N LYS A 56 16.15 -3.66 -11.08
CA LYS A 56 16.94 -3.03 -10.01
C LYS A 56 16.22 -1.87 -9.29
N ILE A 57 14.91 -1.98 -9.15
CA ILE A 57 14.09 -1.01 -8.42
C ILE A 57 14.17 -1.38 -6.93
N GLU A 58 14.86 -0.56 -6.13
CA GLU A 58 14.91 -0.70 -4.67
C GLU A 58 13.72 0.04 -4.04
N LEU A 59 12.82 -0.72 -3.40
CA LEU A 59 11.76 -0.15 -2.57
C LEU A 59 12.25 -0.04 -1.13
N ARG A 60 12.77 1.12 -0.73
CA ARG A 60 13.32 1.32 0.63
C ARG A 60 12.26 1.56 1.72
N GLU A 61 10.96 1.55 1.41
CA GLU A 61 9.93 2.08 2.34
C GLU A 61 8.56 1.35 2.31
N ILE A 62 8.46 0.08 1.90
CA ILE A 62 7.16 -0.65 1.93
C ILE A 62 6.89 -1.39 3.26
N ASP A 63 7.91 -1.64 4.08
CA ASP A 63 7.74 -2.45 5.29
C ASP A 63 7.04 -1.71 6.45
N THR A 64 6.78 -0.42 6.32
CA THR A 64 6.00 0.35 7.30
C THR A 64 4.51 0.25 7.00
N GLU A 65 3.79 -0.58 7.76
CA GLU A 65 2.34 -0.44 7.92
C GLU A 65 2.03 0.97 8.46
N TYR A 66 1.59 1.87 7.59
CA TYR A 66 1.15 3.20 8.00
C TYR A 66 -0.22 3.08 8.68
N THR A 67 -0.23 2.84 9.99
CA THR A 67 -1.43 3.04 10.80
C THR A 67 -1.68 4.54 10.88
N THR A 68 -2.78 5.03 10.30
CA THR A 68 -3.20 6.45 10.30
C THR A 68 -3.66 6.95 11.67
N ASN A 69 -2.98 6.57 12.76
CA ASN A 69 -3.28 7.00 14.13
C ASN A 69 -2.07 7.62 14.87
N SER A 70 -0.88 7.73 14.28
CA SER A 70 0.31 8.20 15.02
C SER A 70 0.72 9.67 14.84
N GLU A 71 0.03 10.45 14.01
CA GLU A 71 0.41 11.86 13.75
C GLU A 71 -0.38 12.91 14.56
N TYR A 72 -1.11 12.54 15.62
CA TYR A 72 -1.77 13.53 16.49
C TYR A 72 -1.18 13.68 17.91
N GLU A 73 -0.07 13.00 18.24
CA GLU A 73 0.58 13.11 19.57
C GLU A 73 2.10 13.31 19.46
N LYS A 74 2.57 14.21 18.58
CA LYS A 74 3.98 14.64 18.62
C LYS A 74 4.23 16.11 18.34
N THR A 75 3.25 16.96 18.62
CA THR A 75 3.44 18.41 18.77
C THR A 75 3.15 18.82 20.21
N GLY A 76 3.99 18.35 21.13
CA GLY A 76 3.76 18.56 22.56
C GLY A 76 4.97 18.26 23.43
N SER A 77 6.18 18.57 22.99
CA SER A 77 7.28 18.69 23.96
C SER A 77 8.44 19.55 23.47
N SER A 78 8.78 20.51 24.33
CA SER A 78 10.04 21.26 24.42
C SER A 78 10.19 22.54 23.59
N SER A 79 9.83 23.67 24.20
CA SER A 79 10.77 24.81 24.38
C SER A 79 10.23 25.80 25.41
N GLY A 80 10.72 25.69 26.64
CA GLY A 80 10.53 26.66 27.71
C GLY A 80 11.83 26.84 28.48
N LYS A 81 12.79 27.58 27.91
CA LYS A 81 13.94 28.13 28.63
C LYS A 81 13.79 29.65 28.66
N GLN A 82 13.23 30.19 29.74
CA GLN A 82 13.30 31.62 30.03
C GLN A 82 14.66 31.93 30.64
N GLN A 83 15.41 32.78 29.95
CA GLN A 83 16.69 33.34 30.36
C GLN A 83 16.46 34.66 31.09
N SER A 84 17.06 34.75 32.29
CA SER A 84 17.41 35.91 33.12
C SER A 84 16.97 37.32 32.67
N LYS A 85 16.19 37.96 33.56
CA LYS A 85 15.89 39.40 33.60
C LYS A 85 17.12 40.17 34.12
N SER A 86 17.48 41.25 33.43
CA SER A 86 18.35 42.33 33.93
C SER A 86 17.56 43.63 33.98
#